data_AF-A0A3S1R4E0-F1
#
_entry.id   AF-A0A3S1R4E0-F1
#
_cell.length_a   1.000
_cell.length_b   1.000
_cell.length_c   1.000
_cell.angle_alpha   90.00
_cell.angle_beta   90.00
_cell.angle_gamma   90.00
#
_symmetry.space_group_name_H-M   'P 1'
#
loop_
_entity.id
_entity.type
_entity.pdbx_description
1 polymer ?
#
loop_
_entity_poly.entity_id
_entity_poly.type
_entity_poly.pdbx_seq_one_letter_code
_entity_poly.pdbx_strand_id
1 'polypeptide(L)'
;MPINITMPALSPTMEEGNLAKWLVKEGDKVSPGDVIAEIETDKATMEVEAVDEGTVAKLVVPAGTEGVKVNALIAVLAAEGEDAAAAAKSGDGAAAPAIAEAPKTEAPKTEAPKAETPKPEAPKPAAAPAPQAAPIANGHASGERVFASPLARRIA
;
A
#
# COMPACT_ATOMS: atom_id res chain seq x y z
N MET A 1 -28.74 -11.58 -13.55
CA MET A 1 -28.65 -10.15 -13.86
C MET A 1 -27.59 -9.59 -12.93
N PRO A 2 -26.63 -8.80 -13.43
CA PRO A 2 -25.60 -8.21 -12.60
C PRO A 2 -26.22 -7.30 -11.54
N ILE A 3 -25.62 -7.31 -10.36
CA ILE A 3 -26.05 -6.49 -9.22
C ILE A 3 -25.17 -5.24 -9.21
N ASN A 4 -25.81 -4.08 -9.31
CA ASN A 4 -25.11 -2.80 -9.31
C ASN A 4 -24.93 -2.31 -7.88
N ILE A 5 -23.68 -2.19 -7.45
CA ILE A 5 -23.34 -1.58 -6.17
C ILE A 5 -23.18 -0.09 -6.40
N THR A 6 -24.00 0.68 -5.70
CA THR A 6 -23.99 2.15 -5.77
C THR A 6 -23.43 2.73 -4.48
N MET A 7 -22.95 3.98 -4.56
CA MET A 7 -22.45 4.72 -3.41
C MET A 7 -23.57 4.91 -2.37
N PRO A 8 -23.45 4.34 -1.16
CA PRO A 8 -24.48 4.47 -0.14
C PRO A 8 -24.51 5.86 0.47
N ALA A 9 -25.69 6.30 0.91
CA ALA A 9 -25.84 7.48 1.74
C ALA A 9 -25.51 7.12 3.20
N LEU A 10 -24.36 7.56 3.70
CA LEU A 10 -23.96 7.32 5.09
C LEU A 10 -24.48 8.39 6.07
N SER A 11 -25.10 9.45 5.55
CA SER A 11 -25.76 10.50 6.32
C SER A 11 -26.98 11.05 5.54
N PRO A 12 -28.05 11.49 6.23
CA PRO A 12 -29.25 12.03 5.59
C PRO A 12 -29.02 13.30 4.75
N THR A 13 -27.88 13.98 4.93
CA THR A 13 -27.50 15.19 4.17
C THR A 13 -26.29 14.97 3.26
N MET A 14 -25.88 13.71 3.04
CA MET A 14 -24.71 13.41 2.20
C MET A 14 -25.11 13.44 0.73
N GLU A 15 -24.38 14.23 -0.07
CA GLU A 15 -24.55 14.29 -1.53
C GLU A 15 -23.44 13.55 -2.28
N GLU A 16 -22.24 13.52 -1.71
CA GLU A 16 -21.05 12.85 -2.26
C GLU A 16 -20.12 12.36 -1.14
N GLY A 17 -19.24 11.42 -1.47
CA GLY A 17 -18.21 10.88 -0.59
C GLY A 17 -16.97 10.43 -1.36
N ASN A 18 -15.88 10.21 -0.63
CA ASN A 18 -14.61 9.78 -1.22
C ASN A 18 -14.46 8.27 -1.03
N LEU A 19 -14.22 7.54 -2.12
CA LEU A 19 -13.92 6.12 -2.04
C LEU A 19 -12.46 5.95 -1.66
N ALA A 20 -12.17 5.83 -0.36
CA ALA A 20 -10.81 5.81 0.14
C ALA A 20 -10.08 4.53 -0.28
N LYS A 21 -10.71 3.37 -0.09
CA LYS A 21 -10.07 2.07 -0.32
C LYS A 21 -11.07 0.97 -0.63
N TRP A 22 -10.71 0.07 -1.53
CA TRP A 22 -11.38 -1.22 -1.71
C TRP A 22 -10.73 -2.27 -0.81
N LEU A 23 -11.54 -3.02 -0.06
CA LEU A 23 -11.08 -4.20 0.69
C LEU A 23 -11.25 -5.51 -0.10
N VAL A 24 -11.97 -5.45 -1.21
CA VAL A 24 -12.18 -6.56 -2.15
C VAL A 24 -11.53 -6.29 -3.50
N LYS A 25 -11.37 -7.33 -4.31
CA LYS A 25 -10.85 -7.27 -5.67
C LYS A 25 -11.83 -7.92 -6.66
N GLU A 26 -11.66 -7.61 -7.94
CA GLU A 26 -12.38 -8.30 -9.01
C GLU A 26 -12.09 -9.82 -8.95
N GLY A 27 -13.15 -10.61 -8.97
CA GLY A 27 -13.12 -12.07 -8.79
C GLY A 27 -13.35 -12.55 -7.36
N ASP A 28 -13.35 -11.67 -6.36
CA ASP A 28 -13.62 -12.06 -4.96
C ASP A 28 -15.11 -12.33 -4.74
N LYS A 29 -15.43 -13.35 -3.93
CA LYS A 29 -16.79 -13.61 -3.48
C LYS A 29 -17.09 -12.76 -2.25
N VAL A 30 -18.24 -12.09 -2.25
CA VAL A 30 -18.74 -11.27 -1.14
C VAL A 30 -20.10 -11.80 -0.69
N SER A 31 -20.34 -11.69 0.62
CA SER A 31 -21.60 -12.05 1.28
C SER A 31 -22.15 -10.84 2.05
N PRO A 32 -23.46 -10.82 2.37
CA PRO A 32 -24.06 -9.71 3.09
C PRO A 32 -23.40 -9.53 4.46
N GLY A 33 -23.01 -8.30 4.77
CA GLY A 33 -22.23 -7.96 5.97
C GLY A 33 -20.72 -7.98 5.79
N ASP A 34 -20.19 -8.44 4.64
CA ASP A 34 -18.75 -8.35 4.36
C ASP A 34 -18.36 -6.91 4.05
N VAL A 35 -17.31 -6.41 4.69
CA VAL A 35 -16.79 -5.06 4.42
C VAL A 35 -16.06 -5.03 3.07
N ILE A 36 -16.60 -4.25 2.12
CA ILE A 36 -16.12 -4.18 0.74
C ILE A 36 -15.29 -2.93 0.43
N ALA A 37 -15.57 -1.80 1.09
CA ALA A 37 -14.88 -0.54 0.86
C ALA A 37 -14.85 0.34 2.10
N GLU A 38 -13.89 1.25 2.16
CA GLU A 38 -13.84 2.37 3.10
C GLU A 38 -14.23 3.65 2.37
N ILE A 39 -15.24 4.36 2.88
CA ILE A 39 -15.64 5.68 2.39
C ILE A 39 -15.16 6.72 3.39
N GLU A 40 -14.46 7.72 2.90
CA GLU A 40 -14.14 8.91 3.67
C GLU A 40 -15.12 10.04 3.34
N THR A 41 -15.60 10.70 4.38
CA THR A 41 -16.44 11.90 4.30
C THR A 41 -15.80 13.01 5.12
N ASP A 42 -16.29 14.25 5.01
CA ASP A 42 -15.85 15.38 5.83
C ASP A 42 -15.90 15.09 7.34
N LYS A 43 -16.81 14.19 7.77
CA LYS A 43 -17.06 13.92 9.20
C LYS A 43 -16.35 12.69 9.72
N ALA A 44 -16.19 11.66 8.90
CA ALA A 44 -15.67 10.37 9.31
C ALA A 44 -15.31 9.49 8.12
N THR A 45 -14.42 8.53 8.38
CA THR A 45 -14.24 7.35 7.54
C THR A 45 -15.15 6.24 8.06
N MET A 46 -15.92 5.62 7.16
CA MET A 46 -16.86 4.56 7.48
C MET A 46 -16.68 3.39 6.53
N GLU A 47 -16.92 2.19 7.05
CA GLU A 47 -16.85 0.94 6.30
C GLU A 47 -18.19 0.68 5.61
N VAL A 48 -18.13 0.25 4.35
CA VAL A 48 -19.28 -0.18 3.56
C VAL A 48 -19.33 -1.68 3.57
N GLU A 49 -20.44 -2.22 4.06
CA GLU A 49 -20.75 -3.63 4.00
C GLU A 49 -21.50 -3.96 2.71
N ALA A 50 -21.25 -5.16 2.15
CA ALA A 50 -22.04 -5.70 1.07
C ALA A 50 -23.48 -5.94 1.57
N VAL A 51 -24.45 -5.50 0.78
CA VAL A 51 -25.88 -5.76 1.03
C VAL A 51 -26.32 -7.05 0.34
N ASP A 52 -25.73 -7.33 -0.81
CA ASP A 52 -26.04 -8.49 -1.66
C ASP A 52 -24.85 -9.46 -1.72
N GLU A 53 -25.13 -10.71 -2.02
CA GLU A 53 -24.11 -11.72 -2.28
C GLU A 53 -23.74 -11.79 -3.76
N GLY A 54 -22.48 -12.11 -4.05
CA GLY A 54 -22.05 -12.30 -5.43
C GLY A 54 -20.54 -12.38 -5.57
N THR A 55 -20.07 -12.37 -6.82
CA THR A 55 -18.64 -12.22 -7.14
C THR A 55 -18.39 -10.82 -7.69
N VAL A 56 -17.38 -10.12 -7.20
CA VAL A 56 -17.02 -8.79 -7.70
C VAL A 56 -16.63 -8.90 -9.18
N ALA A 57 -17.49 -8.42 -10.06
CA ALA A 57 -17.27 -8.51 -11.50
C ALA A 57 -16.38 -7.38 -12.01
N LYS A 58 -16.62 -6.15 -11.53
CA LYS A 58 -15.85 -4.96 -11.92
C LYS A 58 -15.92 -3.88 -10.85
N LEU A 59 -14.78 -3.24 -10.58
CA LEU A 59 -14.72 -2.02 -9.77
C LEU A 59 -14.72 -0.82 -10.72
N VAL A 60 -15.85 -0.12 -10.81
CA VAL A 60 -16.04 0.99 -11.77
C VAL A 60 -15.31 2.24 -11.32
N VAL A 61 -15.35 2.50 -10.00
CA VAL A 61 -14.68 3.65 -9.39
C VAL A 61 -13.39 3.17 -8.71
N PRO A 62 -12.20 3.71 -9.08
CA PRO A 62 -10.96 3.31 -8.45
C PRO A 62 -10.86 3.82 -7.01
N ALA A 63 -10.07 3.14 -6.18
CA ALA A 63 -9.73 3.61 -4.83
C ALA A 63 -9.00 4.97 -4.88
N GLY A 64 -9.25 5.81 -3.89
CA GLY A 64 -8.78 7.19 -3.80
C GLY A 64 -9.60 8.20 -4.62
N THR A 65 -10.72 7.80 -5.23
CA THR A 65 -11.56 8.73 -5.99
C THR A 65 -12.36 9.62 -5.05
N GLU A 66 -12.23 10.94 -5.23
CA GLU A 66 -12.96 11.95 -4.46
C GLU A 66 -14.26 12.37 -5.17
N GLY A 67 -15.25 12.85 -4.41
CA GLY A 67 -16.48 13.45 -4.96
C GLY A 67 -17.40 12.45 -5.67
N VAL A 68 -17.43 11.20 -5.22
CA VAL A 68 -18.34 10.18 -5.77
C VAL A 68 -19.74 10.43 -5.23
N LYS A 69 -20.68 10.75 -6.13
CA LYS A 69 -22.07 11.06 -5.78
C LYS A 69 -22.79 9.88 -5.14
N VAL A 70 -23.65 10.15 -4.18
CA VAL A 70 -24.58 9.16 -3.63
C VAL A 70 -25.44 8.57 -4.75
N ASN A 71 -25.69 7.26 -4.70
CA ASN A 71 -26.33 6.45 -5.74
C ASN A 71 -25.55 6.31 -7.07
N ALA A 72 -24.32 6.86 -7.18
CA ALA A 72 -23.49 6.59 -8.36
C ALA A 72 -23.02 5.13 -8.35
N LEU A 73 -22.92 4.52 -9.54
CA LEU A 73 -22.39 3.16 -9.69
C LEU A 73 -20.91 3.12 -9.32
N ILE A 74 -20.55 2.28 -8.35
CA ILE A 74 -19.16 2.13 -7.87
C ILE A 74 -18.58 0.75 -8.19
N ALA A 75 -19.41 -0.30 -8.20
CA ALA A 75 -19.00 -1.65 -8.55
C ALA A 75 -20.16 -2.47 -9.11
N VAL A 76 -19.83 -3.60 -9.73
CA VAL A 76 -20.79 -4.56 -10.28
C VAL A 76 -20.47 -5.92 -9.69
N LEU A 77 -21.47 -6.61 -9.15
CA LEU A 77 -21.36 -8.02 -8.77
C LEU A 77 -22.03 -8.91 -9.81
N ALA A 78 -21.43 -10.07 -10.06
CA ALA A 78 -22.07 -11.19 -10.74
C ALA A 78 -22.86 -12.02 -9.73
N ALA A 79 -24.13 -12.29 -10.04
CA ALA A 79 -24.97 -13.18 -9.25
C ALA A 79 -24.44 -14.63 -9.28
N GLU A 80 -24.88 -15.45 -8.34
CA GLU A 80 -24.42 -16.83 -8.25
C GLU A 80 -24.72 -17.63 -9.53
N GLY A 81 -23.68 -18.22 -10.14
CA GLY A 81 -23.75 -18.92 -11.42
C GLY A 81 -23.65 -18.03 -12.67
N GLU A 82 -23.45 -16.72 -12.52
CA GLU A 82 -23.24 -15.78 -13.62
C GLU A 82 -21.74 -15.56 -13.90
N ASP A 83 -21.36 -15.40 -15.16
CA ASP A 83 -19.97 -15.18 -15.55
C ASP A 83 -19.56 -13.72 -15.23
N ALA A 84 -18.53 -13.57 -14.39
CA ALA A 84 -18.04 -12.26 -13.96
C ALA A 84 -17.60 -11.36 -15.14
N ALA A 85 -17.04 -11.94 -16.20
CA ALA A 85 -16.62 -11.17 -17.37
C ALA A 85 -17.82 -10.71 -18.22
N ALA A 86 -18.93 -11.44 -18.22
CA ALA A 86 -20.18 -11.00 -18.84
C ALA A 86 -20.89 -9.90 -18.03
N ALA A 87 -20.90 -10.02 -16.70
CA ALA A 87 -21.46 -9.03 -15.79
C ALA A 87 -20.70 -7.68 -15.89
N ALA A 88 -19.36 -7.72 -15.94
CA ALA A 88 -18.51 -6.55 -16.08
C ALA A 88 -18.78 -5.72 -17.35
N LYS A 89 -19.21 -6.37 -18.45
CA LYS A 89 -19.56 -5.69 -19.71
C LYS A 89 -20.96 -5.07 -19.67
N SER A 90 -21.84 -5.58 -18.83
CA SER A 90 -23.24 -5.14 -18.74
C SER A 90 -23.42 -3.94 -17.80
N GLY A 91 -22.51 -3.75 -16.85
CA GLY A 91 -22.52 -2.59 -15.93
C GLY A 91 -22.01 -1.28 -16.53
N ASP A 92 -21.47 -1.28 -17.75
CA ASP A 92 -20.94 -0.09 -18.43
C ASP A 92 -22.04 0.83 -18.99
N GLY A 93 -23.33 0.45 -18.87
CA GLY A 93 -24.48 1.19 -19.40
C GLY A 93 -24.97 2.36 -18.54
N ALA A 94 -24.45 2.55 -17.32
CA ALA A 94 -24.81 3.68 -16.46
C ALA A 94 -23.58 4.59 -16.27
N ALA A 95 -23.64 5.75 -16.92
CA ALA A 95 -22.66 6.83 -16.93
C ALA A 95 -21.74 6.87 -15.69
N ALA A 96 -20.49 6.45 -15.89
CA ALA A 96 -19.40 6.85 -15.01
C ALA A 96 -19.34 8.39 -14.99
N PRO A 97 -19.22 9.04 -13.82
CA PRO A 97 -18.99 10.47 -13.80
C PRO A 97 -17.65 10.73 -14.48
N ALA A 98 -17.67 11.60 -15.49
CA ALA A 98 -16.46 12.14 -16.10
C ALA A 98 -15.68 12.88 -15.00
N ILE A 99 -14.70 12.21 -14.41
CA ILE A 99 -13.69 12.84 -13.58
C ILE A 99 -12.89 13.71 -14.54
N ALA A 100 -13.11 15.02 -14.46
CA ALA A 100 -12.30 16.00 -15.16
C ALA A 100 -10.83 15.77 -14.80
N GLU A 101 -10.00 15.59 -15.83
CA GLU A 101 -8.54 15.56 -15.71
C GLU A 101 -8.06 16.81 -14.95
N ALA A 102 -7.70 16.64 -13.69
CA ALA A 102 -6.85 17.60 -13.00
C ALA A 102 -5.41 17.42 -13.54
N PRO A 103 -4.74 18.49 -14.01
CA PRO A 103 -3.43 18.38 -14.62
C PRO A 103 -2.42 17.93 -13.56
N LYS A 104 -1.72 16.84 -13.86
CA LYS A 104 -0.54 16.39 -13.12
C LYS A 104 0.52 17.49 -13.20
N THR A 105 0.67 18.26 -12.12
CA THR A 105 1.83 19.10 -11.89
C THR A 105 3.07 18.21 -11.84
N GLU A 106 3.91 18.40 -12.84
CA GLU A 106 5.24 17.87 -13.01
C GLU A 106 6.11 18.32 -11.83
N ALA A 107 6.44 17.41 -10.92
CA ALA A 107 7.50 17.62 -9.93
C ALA A 107 8.80 17.01 -10.48
N PRO A 108 9.86 17.82 -10.71
CA PRO A 108 11.09 17.35 -11.31
C PRO A 108 11.83 16.39 -10.38
N LYS A 109 12.23 15.24 -10.95
CA LYS A 109 13.15 14.29 -10.33
C LYS A 109 14.50 14.96 -10.13
N THR A 110 14.86 15.22 -8.88
CA THR A 110 16.24 15.56 -8.49
C THR A 110 17.15 14.38 -8.81
N GLU A 111 18.11 14.64 -9.69
CA GLU A 111 19.23 13.79 -10.06
C GLU A 111 20.03 13.33 -8.84
N ALA A 112 20.37 12.04 -8.85
CA ALA A 112 21.42 11.47 -8.03
C ALA A 112 22.80 11.85 -8.61
N PRO A 113 23.75 12.37 -7.82
CA PRO A 113 25.14 12.43 -8.25
C PRO A 113 25.79 11.07 -8.06
N LYS A 114 26.05 10.43 -9.19
CA LYS A 114 26.92 9.26 -9.35
C LYS A 114 28.36 9.66 -9.08
N ALA A 115 29.11 8.70 -8.53
CA ALA A 115 30.51 8.75 -8.16
C ALA A 115 31.46 9.33 -9.23
N GLU A 116 32.40 10.16 -8.77
CA GLU A 116 33.73 10.31 -9.39
C GLU A 116 34.81 10.34 -8.31
N THR A 117 35.69 9.34 -8.38
CA THR A 117 37.03 9.30 -7.77
C THR A 117 37.92 10.41 -8.33
N PRO A 118 38.89 10.90 -7.55
CA PRO A 118 40.28 10.63 -7.98
C PRO A 118 41.26 10.31 -6.84
N LYS A 119 42.09 9.32 -7.14
CA LYS A 119 43.38 8.97 -6.51
C LYS A 119 44.40 10.11 -6.72
N PRO A 120 45.24 10.42 -5.72
CA PRO A 120 46.71 10.32 -5.90
C PRO A 120 47.39 9.74 -4.64
N GLU A 121 48.08 8.61 -4.72
CA GLU A 121 49.55 8.49 -4.91
C GLU A 121 50.43 9.16 -3.82
N ALA A 122 51.27 8.31 -3.21
CA ALA A 122 52.12 8.57 -2.05
C ALA A 122 53.33 9.48 -2.35
N PRO A 123 54.03 9.96 -1.29
CA PRO A 123 55.32 9.32 -1.00
C PRO A 123 55.64 9.15 0.50
N LYS A 124 56.49 8.16 0.78
CA LYS A 124 57.24 7.86 2.03
C LYS A 124 58.63 8.55 1.92
N PRO A 125 59.33 9.04 2.98
CA PRO A 125 60.12 8.15 3.87
C PRO A 125 60.47 8.56 5.32
N ALA A 126 60.56 7.51 6.15
CA ALA A 126 61.57 7.18 7.18
C ALA A 126 61.85 8.10 8.38
N ALA A 127 61.62 7.56 9.59
CA ALA A 127 62.61 7.47 10.67
C ALA A 127 62.15 6.49 11.78
N ALA A 128 63.00 5.53 12.12
CA ALA A 128 62.97 4.72 13.36
C ALA A 128 63.82 5.45 14.44
N PRO A 129 63.79 5.13 15.76
CA PRO A 129 64.04 3.79 16.32
C PRO A 129 63.18 3.38 17.56
N ALA A 130 63.25 2.08 17.90
CA ALA A 130 62.80 1.43 19.14
C ALA A 130 63.63 1.89 20.39
N PRO A 131 63.41 1.48 21.67
CA PRO A 131 62.73 0.25 22.16
C PRO A 131 61.96 0.31 23.52
N GLN A 132 61.33 -0.84 23.88
CA GLN A 132 60.98 -1.34 25.25
C GLN A 132 59.93 -0.54 26.07
N ALA A 133 58.99 -1.10 26.83
CA ALA A 133 58.70 -2.45 27.32
C ALA A 133 57.20 -2.60 27.64
N ALA A 134 56.67 -3.82 27.57
CA ALA A 134 55.47 -4.26 28.31
C ALA A 134 55.94 -4.92 29.64
N PRO A 135 55.08 -5.38 30.58
CA PRO A 135 53.61 -5.45 30.57
C PRO A 135 52.91 -5.14 31.93
N ILE A 136 51.61 -5.45 32.00
CA ILE A 136 50.71 -5.69 33.16
C ILE A 136 50.38 -4.48 34.07
N ALA A 137 49.16 -4.25 34.53
CA ALA A 137 48.06 -5.17 34.79
C ALA A 137 46.70 -4.44 34.86
N ASN A 138 45.65 -5.24 34.64
CA ASN A 138 44.33 -5.17 35.28
C ASN A 138 43.34 -4.05 34.87
N GLY A 139 42.32 -4.50 34.14
CA GLY A 139 40.94 -4.29 34.59
C GLY A 139 40.01 -3.65 33.56
N HIS A 140 38.95 -4.39 33.22
CA HIS A 140 37.76 -4.02 32.45
C HIS A 140 37.88 -3.94 30.91
N ALA A 141 37.61 -5.07 30.25
CA ALA A 141 36.88 -5.08 28.97
C ALA A 141 35.40 -5.35 29.33
N SER A 142 34.51 -4.34 29.27
CA SER A 142 33.85 -3.84 28.06
C SER A 142 33.01 -4.92 27.38
N GLY A 143 31.70 -4.77 27.49
CA GLY A 143 30.70 -5.67 26.93
C GLY A 143 30.80 -5.76 25.41
N GLU A 144 31.35 -6.88 24.95
CA GLU A 144 31.25 -7.35 23.57
C GLU A 144 30.16 -8.42 23.54
N ARG A 145 29.01 -8.11 22.93
CA ARG A 145 27.90 -9.07 22.79
C ARG A 145 28.29 -10.18 21.84
N VAL A 146 28.75 -11.30 22.42
CA VAL A 146 28.99 -12.57 21.74
C VAL A 146 27.65 -13.15 21.27
N PHE A 147 27.44 -13.15 19.96
CA PHE A 147 26.44 -13.97 19.28
C PHE A 147 26.92 -15.42 19.25
N ALA A 148 26.52 -16.22 20.25
CA ALA A 148 26.66 -17.67 20.21
C ALA A 148 25.27 -18.30 20.33
N SER A 149 24.81 -18.94 19.24
CA SER A 149 23.52 -19.62 19.19
C SER A 149 23.55 -20.91 20.05
N PRO A 150 22.41 -21.31 20.67
CA PRO A 150 22.38 -22.43 21.62
C PRO A 150 22.64 -23.84 21.05
N LEU A 151 22.88 -23.98 19.73
CA LEU A 151 22.92 -25.29 19.05
C LEU A 151 24.33 -25.87 18.87
N ALA A 152 25.41 -25.12 19.18
CA ALA A 152 26.79 -25.54 18.88
C ALA A 152 27.60 -26.14 20.05
N ARG A 153 27.03 -26.33 21.25
CA ARG A 153 27.79 -26.85 22.42
C ARG A 153 27.28 -28.19 22.99
N ARG A 154 26.73 -29.04 22.13
CA ARG A 154 26.25 -30.38 22.53
C ARG A 154 27.11 -31.55 22.02
N ILE A 155 28.32 -31.29 21.53
CA ILE A 155 29.32 -32.32 21.19
C ILE A 155 30.72 -31.80 21.55
N ALA A 156 31.07 -31.88 22.84
CA ALA A 156 32.44 -31.98 23.38
C ALA A 156 32.34 -32.19 24.89
#